data_AF-E9DR54-F1
#
_entry.id   AF-E9DR54-F1
#
_cell.length_a   1.000
_cell.length_b   1.000
_cell.length_c   1.000
_cell.angle_alpha   90.00
_cell.angle_beta   90.00
_cell.angle_gamma   90.00
#
_symmetry.space_group_name_H-M   'P 1'
#
loop_
_entity.id
_entity.type
_entity.pdbx_description
1 polymer ?
#
loop_
_entity_poly.entity_id
_entity_poly.type
_entity_poly.pdbx_seq_one_letter_code
_entity_poly.pdbx_strand_id
1 'polypeptide(L)'
;MAALAPAQPRLPPGGDLKLPRGPRYHKRREQNRVAQRAFRWHKEQHLKDLEDKGAVLEATRVRINAENAQLQEDLERATIEHSLLQNLTQSNSPLDCADRSERSSTSTPCREWFASPPPTSSFEPHSLVGTRPLYRGHQLNGGQIWKFIIGHHLFQQGLADVDMITHELRRFRQRDEMEGITEDILTNCIQKSVMPRQEGYS
;
A
#
# COMPACT_ATOMS: atom_id res chain seq x y z
N MET A 1 -43.68 13.65 -6.47
CA MET A 1 -43.32 13.39 -5.06
C MET A 1 -44.10 12.18 -4.58
N ALA A 2 -43.52 10.97 -4.69
CA ALA A 2 -44.15 9.75 -4.20
C ALA A 2 -43.51 9.40 -2.85
N ALA A 3 -44.29 9.51 -1.78
CA ALA A 3 -43.85 9.18 -0.42
C ALA A 3 -43.64 7.66 -0.29
N LEU A 4 -42.40 7.25 -0.04
CA LEU A 4 -42.04 5.87 0.23
C LEU A 4 -42.55 5.49 1.63
N ALA A 5 -43.61 4.69 1.69
CA ALA A 5 -44.19 4.22 2.94
C ALA A 5 -43.19 3.37 3.74
N PRO A 6 -43.13 3.50 5.07
CA PRO A 6 -42.22 2.71 5.90
C PRO A 6 -42.59 1.22 5.84
N ALA A 7 -41.59 0.38 5.57
CA ALA A 7 -41.74 -1.06 5.52
C ALA A 7 -42.26 -1.60 6.86
N GLN A 8 -43.47 -2.17 6.85
CA GLN A 8 -44.05 -2.79 8.04
C GLN A 8 -43.31 -4.08 8.40
N PRO A 9 -43.06 -4.35 9.70
CA PRO A 9 -42.44 -5.59 10.15
C PRO A 9 -43.37 -6.76 9.80
N ARG A 10 -42.92 -7.67 8.94
CA ARG A 10 -43.66 -8.88 8.61
C ARG A 10 -43.78 -9.76 9.86
N LEU A 11 -44.95 -9.74 10.50
CA LEU A 11 -45.31 -10.71 11.53
C LEU A 11 -45.39 -12.10 10.88
N PRO A 12 -44.82 -13.14 11.50
CA PRO A 12 -44.96 -14.50 11.00
C PRO A 12 -46.45 -14.90 10.99
N PRO A 13 -46.90 -15.68 10.00
CA PRO A 13 -48.29 -16.12 9.90
C PRO A 13 -48.67 -16.91 11.16
N GLY A 14 -49.80 -16.52 11.76
CA GLY A 14 -50.35 -17.15 12.96
C GLY A 14 -50.68 -18.62 12.70
N GLY A 15 -49.78 -19.50 13.10
CA GLY A 15 -50.05 -20.90 13.33
C GLY A 15 -49.83 -21.18 14.82
N ASP A 16 -50.81 -21.82 15.47
CA ASP A 16 -50.72 -22.33 16.84
C ASP A 16 -49.60 -23.37 16.98
N LEU A 17 -48.35 -22.92 16.92
CA LEU A 17 -47.18 -23.69 17.30
C LEU A 17 -47.18 -23.75 18.82
N LYS A 18 -47.85 -24.77 19.36
CA LYS A 18 -47.70 -25.21 20.75
C LYS A 18 -46.20 -25.35 21.02
N LEU A 19 -45.59 -24.32 21.62
CA LEU A 19 -44.16 -24.27 21.94
C LEU A 19 -43.78 -25.61 22.61
N PRO A 20 -42.68 -26.27 22.21
CA PRO A 20 -42.29 -27.55 22.81
C PRO A 20 -42.18 -27.40 24.33
N ARG A 21 -43.15 -27.89 25.11
CA ARG A 21 -43.27 -27.69 26.56
C ARG A 21 -42.36 -28.64 27.34
N GLY A 22 -41.08 -28.67 27.00
CA GLY A 22 -40.08 -29.52 27.65
C GLY A 22 -38.99 -28.71 28.35
N PRO A 23 -38.45 -29.16 29.51
CA PRO A 23 -37.34 -28.50 30.21
C PRO A 23 -36.12 -28.24 29.31
N ARG A 24 -35.83 -29.15 28.36
CA ARG A 24 -34.76 -28.99 27.36
C ARG A 24 -35.01 -27.82 26.40
N TYR A 25 -36.25 -27.58 26.01
CA TYR A 25 -36.62 -26.48 25.12
C TYR A 25 -36.38 -25.12 25.78
N HIS A 26 -36.82 -24.96 27.04
CA HIS A 26 -36.58 -23.74 27.81
C HIS A 26 -35.07 -23.45 27.98
N LYS A 27 -34.27 -24.48 28.32
CA LYS A 27 -32.80 -24.35 28.42
C LYS A 27 -32.17 -23.91 27.10
N ARG A 28 -32.57 -24.53 25.98
CA ARG A 28 -32.05 -24.16 24.64
C ARG A 28 -32.44 -22.75 24.22
N ARG A 29 -33.66 -22.32 24.54
CA ARG A 29 -34.12 -20.95 24.25
C ARG A 29 -33.32 -19.91 25.03
N GLU A 30 -33.06 -20.16 26.31
CA GLU A 30 -32.25 -19.26 27.13
C GLU A 30 -30.79 -19.21 26.65
N GLN A 31 -30.20 -20.36 26.30
CA GLN A 31 -28.87 -20.42 25.70
C GLN A 31 -28.78 -19.63 24.40
N ASN A 32 -29.76 -19.75 23.50
CA ASN A 32 -29.78 -18.96 22.27
C ASN A 32 -29.91 -17.46 22.55
N ARG A 33 -30.70 -17.08 23.56
CA ARG A 33 -30.81 -15.67 23.99
C ARG A 33 -29.45 -15.13 24.45
N VAL A 34 -28.73 -15.90 25.28
CA VAL A 34 -27.39 -15.53 25.75
C VAL A 34 -26.39 -15.49 24.59
N ALA A 35 -26.37 -16.52 23.73
CA ALA A 35 -25.49 -16.57 22.57
C ALA A 35 -25.73 -15.40 21.61
N GLN A 36 -26.99 -15.01 21.40
CA GLN A 36 -27.31 -13.89 20.53
C GLN A 36 -26.92 -12.54 21.14
N ARG A 37 -27.03 -12.39 22.46
CA ARG A 37 -26.51 -11.22 23.17
C ARG A 37 -24.99 -11.16 23.06
N ALA A 38 -24.29 -12.28 23.28
CA ALA A 38 -22.84 -12.35 23.13
C ALA A 38 -22.42 -12.01 21.69
N PHE A 39 -23.10 -12.55 20.68
CA PHE A 39 -22.81 -12.26 19.28
C PHE A 39 -22.99 -10.76 18.95
N ARG A 40 -24.10 -10.16 19.41
CA ARG A 40 -24.34 -8.71 19.24
C ARG A 40 -23.24 -7.91 19.95
N TRP A 41 -22.92 -8.27 21.18
CA TRP A 41 -21.88 -7.60 21.95
C TRP A 41 -20.51 -7.68 21.26
N HIS A 42 -20.07 -8.86 20.81
CA HIS A 42 -18.81 -8.99 20.07
C HIS A 42 -18.81 -8.19 18.77
N LYS A 43 -19.95 -8.16 18.06
CA LYS A 43 -20.07 -7.39 16.82
C LYS A 43 -19.99 -5.88 17.09
N GLU A 44 -20.67 -5.40 18.13
CA GLU A 44 -20.63 -4.00 18.55
C GLU A 44 -19.24 -3.59 19.03
N GLN A 45 -18.55 -4.45 19.79
CA GLN A 45 -17.16 -4.22 20.18
C GLN A 45 -16.24 -4.17 18.97
N HIS A 46 -16.35 -5.11 18.02
CA HIS A 46 -15.50 -5.09 16.84
C HIS A 46 -15.76 -3.88 15.94
N LEU A 47 -17.01 -3.45 15.81
CA LEU A 47 -17.35 -2.21 15.12
C LEU A 47 -16.69 -1.01 15.79
N LYS A 48 -16.78 -0.91 17.12
CA LYS A 48 -16.13 0.14 17.89
C LYS A 48 -14.61 0.10 17.73
N ASP A 49 -13.98 -1.07 17.79
CA ASP A 49 -12.53 -1.21 17.59
C ASP A 49 -12.11 -0.74 16.18
N LEU A 50 -12.93 -0.98 15.15
CA LEU A 50 -12.67 -0.51 13.80
C LEU A 50 -12.83 1.00 13.69
N GLU A 51 -13.85 1.58 14.31
CA GLU A 51 -14.05 3.02 14.40
C GLU A 51 -12.88 3.71 15.13
N ASP A 52 -12.46 3.17 16.27
CA ASP A 52 -11.33 3.66 17.06
C ASP A 52 -10.02 3.59 16.26
N LYS A 53 -9.77 2.47 15.55
CA LYS A 53 -8.61 2.36 14.64
C LYS A 53 -8.66 3.37 13.50
N GLY A 54 -9.84 3.58 12.91
CA GLY A 54 -10.05 4.60 11.89
C GLY A 54 -9.72 6.00 12.41
N ALA A 55 -10.19 6.35 13.59
CA ALA A 55 -9.92 7.63 14.23
C ALA A 55 -8.42 7.83 14.52
N VAL A 56 -7.73 6.79 15.01
CA VAL A 56 -6.27 6.82 15.25
C VAL A 56 -5.50 7.02 13.94
N LEU A 57 -5.88 6.30 12.89
CA LEU A 57 -5.22 6.42 11.58
C LEU A 57 -5.41 7.81 10.98
N GLU A 58 -6.62 8.38 11.04
CA GLU A 58 -6.87 9.74 10.56
C GLU A 58 -6.13 10.79 11.41
N ALA A 59 -6.11 10.66 12.73
CA ALA A 59 -5.32 11.55 13.59
C ALA A 59 -3.83 11.50 13.27
N THR A 60 -3.30 10.29 13.02
CA THR A 60 -1.89 10.09 12.63
C THR A 60 -1.61 10.71 11.25
N ARG A 61 -2.51 10.52 10.29
CA ARG A 61 -2.41 11.11 8.95
C ARG A 61 -2.40 12.63 9.01
N VAL A 62 -3.31 13.24 9.77
CA VAL A 62 -3.37 14.70 9.95
C VAL A 62 -2.06 15.22 10.54
N ARG A 63 -1.53 14.52 11.56
CA ARG A 63 -0.25 14.89 12.18
C ARG A 63 0.91 14.81 11.19
N ILE A 64 1.06 13.71 10.46
CA ILE A 64 2.11 13.53 9.44
C ILE A 64 1.99 14.59 8.33
N ASN A 65 0.77 14.93 7.91
CA ASN A 65 0.57 15.97 6.91
C ASN A 65 0.96 17.36 7.43
N ALA A 66 0.67 17.67 8.69
CA ALA A 66 1.12 18.91 9.31
C ALA A 66 2.64 18.98 9.41
N GLU A 67 3.29 17.89 9.85
CA GLU A 67 4.75 17.78 9.90
C GLU A 67 5.39 17.93 8.50
N ASN A 68 4.82 17.30 7.47
CA ASN A 68 5.28 17.47 6.09
C ASN A 68 5.14 18.91 5.59
N ALA A 69 4.01 19.57 5.85
CA ALA A 69 3.79 20.96 5.46
C ALA A 69 4.82 21.88 6.11
N GLN A 70 5.13 21.66 7.40
CA GLN A 70 6.16 22.41 8.11
C GLN A 70 7.55 22.16 7.52
N LEU A 71 7.90 20.90 7.24
CA LEU A 71 9.20 20.58 6.62
C LEU A 71 9.35 21.16 5.21
N GLN A 72 8.26 21.25 4.44
CA GLN A 72 8.24 21.91 3.14
C GLN A 72 8.51 23.41 3.27
N GLU A 73 7.88 24.09 4.23
CA GLU A 73 8.13 25.51 4.52
C GLU A 73 9.59 25.75 4.94
N ASP A 74 10.15 24.92 5.83
CA ASP A 74 11.54 25.02 6.26
C ASP A 74 12.51 24.80 5.09
N LEU A 75 12.21 23.86 4.19
CA LEU A 75 12.99 23.61 2.98
C LEU A 75 12.92 24.81 2.03
N GLU A 76 11.73 25.35 1.78
CA GLU A 76 11.55 26.55 0.95
C GLU A 76 12.37 27.72 1.52
N ARG A 77 12.30 27.95 2.83
CA ARG A 77 13.10 28.98 3.49
C ARG A 77 14.61 28.78 3.29
N ALA A 78 15.11 27.57 3.55
CA ALA A 78 16.53 27.26 3.37
C ALA A 78 16.98 27.41 1.92
N THR A 79 16.13 27.05 0.94
CA THR A 79 16.45 27.21 -0.48
C THR A 79 16.49 28.67 -0.91
N ILE A 80 15.60 29.52 -0.38
CA ILE A 80 15.63 30.98 -0.60
C ILE A 80 16.92 31.58 -0.03
N GLU A 81 17.28 31.24 1.21
CA GLU A 81 18.51 31.71 1.85
C GLU A 81 19.75 31.28 1.05
N HIS A 82 19.81 30.02 0.62
CA HIS A 82 20.89 29.52 -0.21
C HIS A 82 20.97 30.22 -1.57
N SER A 83 19.83 30.42 -2.25
CA SER A 83 19.75 31.15 -3.52
C SER A 83 20.25 32.59 -3.37
N LEU A 84 19.85 33.28 -2.31
CA LEU A 84 20.30 34.64 -2.00
C LEU A 84 21.82 34.70 -1.84
N LEU A 85 22.40 33.79 -1.04
CA LEU A 85 23.85 33.71 -0.83
C LEU A 85 24.62 33.41 -2.12
N GLN A 86 24.10 32.50 -2.96
CA GLN A 86 24.71 32.22 -4.26
C GLN A 86 24.67 33.43 -5.18
N ASN A 87 23.55 34.14 -5.26
CA ASN A 87 23.42 35.35 -6.08
C ASN A 87 24.39 36.46 -5.62
N LEU A 88 24.50 36.69 -4.30
CA LEU A 88 25.44 37.66 -3.71
C LEU A 88 26.91 37.28 -3.97
N THR A 89 27.23 35.98 -3.94
CA THR A 89 28.58 35.48 -4.21
C THR A 89 28.91 35.57 -5.71
N GLN A 90 27.94 35.35 -6.59
CA GLN A 90 28.11 35.48 -8.05
C GLN A 90 28.25 36.94 -8.50
N SER A 91 27.64 37.90 -7.80
CA SER A 91 27.74 39.34 -8.13
C SER A 91 29.05 40.01 -7.67
N ASN A 92 29.83 39.37 -6.79
CA ASN A 92 31.11 39.87 -6.29
C ASN A 92 32.30 39.11 -6.91
N SER A 93 32.35 39.02 -8.24
CA SER A 93 33.56 38.59 -8.96
C SER A 93 34.38 39.83 -9.34
N PRO A 94 35.50 40.14 -8.68
CA PRO A 94 36.48 41.08 -9.21
C PRO A 94 37.24 40.38 -10.34
N LEU A 95 37.33 41.06 -11.48
CA LEU A 95 38.40 40.82 -12.45
C LEU A 95 39.74 40.89 -11.70
N ASP A 96 40.54 39.82 -11.69
CA ASP A 96 41.95 39.98 -12.02
C ASP A 96 42.64 38.71 -12.51
N CYS A 97 43.70 38.99 -13.26
CA CYS A 97 44.35 38.20 -14.27
C CYS A 97 45.48 37.27 -13.78
N ALA A 98 45.69 36.21 -14.56
CA ALA A 98 46.93 35.47 -14.85
C ALA A 98 47.87 34.97 -13.72
N ASP A 99 48.05 33.64 -13.77
CA ASP A 99 49.30 32.88 -13.66
C ASP A 99 49.46 31.99 -12.42
N ARG A 100 48.92 30.78 -12.53
CA ARG A 100 49.68 29.55 -12.24
C ARG A 100 49.21 28.44 -13.16
N SER A 101 50.06 28.08 -14.12
CA SER A 101 50.02 26.76 -14.73
C SER A 101 50.18 25.70 -13.64
N GLU A 102 49.12 24.97 -13.31
CA GLU A 102 49.15 23.54 -13.03
C GLU A 102 47.72 22.97 -12.95
N ARG A 103 47.34 22.33 -14.06
CA ARG A 103 46.36 21.23 -14.18
C ARG A 103 44.95 21.49 -13.63
N SER A 104 44.11 21.90 -14.57
CA SER A 104 42.67 21.73 -14.58
C SER A 104 42.21 20.35 -14.07
N SER A 105 41.44 20.35 -12.99
CA SER A 105 40.44 19.34 -12.68
C SER A 105 39.34 20.03 -11.89
N THR A 106 38.40 20.59 -12.64
CA THR A 106 37.09 21.01 -12.18
C THR A 106 36.37 19.79 -11.58
N SER A 107 36.31 19.68 -10.25
CA SER A 107 35.31 18.86 -9.58
C SER A 107 34.41 19.79 -8.76
N THR A 108 33.29 20.13 -9.38
CA THR A 108 31.94 20.21 -8.81
C THR A 108 31.83 20.36 -7.29
N PRO A 109 31.20 21.42 -6.75
CA PRO A 109 30.81 21.41 -5.34
C PRO A 109 29.80 20.27 -5.13
N CYS A 110 30.16 19.33 -4.25
CA CYS A 110 29.39 18.13 -3.92
C CYS A 110 27.94 18.47 -3.57
N ARG A 111 27.02 18.13 -4.49
CA ARG A 111 25.56 18.09 -4.28
C ARG A 111 25.13 16.87 -3.45
N GLU A 112 25.97 16.46 -2.50
CA GLU A 112 25.89 15.15 -1.85
C GLU A 112 25.39 15.25 -0.39
N TRP A 113 25.20 16.47 0.13
CA TRP A 113 24.85 16.70 1.54
C TRP A 113 23.34 16.62 1.85
N PHE A 114 22.47 16.39 0.87
CA PHE A 114 21.02 16.23 1.08
C PHE A 114 20.49 14.81 0.85
N ALA A 115 21.35 13.80 0.78
CA ALA A 115 20.91 12.43 0.55
C ALA A 115 21.64 11.42 1.45
N SER A 116 21.46 11.54 2.78
CA SER A 116 21.61 10.41 3.70
C SER A 116 20.95 10.72 5.06
N PRO A 117 20.04 9.88 5.57
CA PRO A 117 19.66 9.92 6.98
C PRO A 117 20.80 9.36 7.86
N PRO A 118 20.89 9.77 9.14
CA PRO A 118 21.99 9.37 10.02
C PRO A 118 21.92 7.87 10.37
N PRO A 119 23.06 7.16 10.53
CA PRO A 119 23.08 5.85 11.13
C PRO A 119 23.08 6.00 12.65
N THR A 120 21.93 5.82 13.30
CA THR A 120 21.89 5.56 14.74
C THR A 120 21.22 4.22 15.02
N SER A 121 22.09 3.29 15.44
CA SER A 121 21.78 2.23 16.40
C SER A 121 20.51 1.42 16.16
N SER A 122 20.70 0.37 15.35
CA SER A 122 19.83 -0.79 15.22
C SER A 122 19.38 -1.33 16.58
N PHE A 123 18.12 -1.08 16.93
CA PHE A 123 17.27 -2.13 17.49
C PHE A 123 16.42 -2.65 16.34
N GLU A 124 16.86 -3.76 15.74
CA GLU A 124 15.97 -4.71 15.06
C GLU A 124 14.82 -5.09 16.01
N PRO A 125 13.60 -5.34 15.51
CA PRO A 125 13.41 -6.37 14.50
C PRO A 125 12.48 -6.00 13.34
N HIS A 126 12.53 -6.84 12.30
CA HIS A 126 11.68 -6.90 11.09
C HIS A 126 11.99 -5.92 9.96
N SER A 127 13.17 -6.10 9.36
CA SER A 127 13.57 -5.59 8.03
C SER A 127 12.46 -5.69 6.96
N LEU A 128 12.00 -4.51 6.52
CA LEU A 128 11.32 -4.27 5.24
C LEU A 128 12.20 -3.35 4.39
N VAL A 129 13.38 -3.82 3.96
CA VAL A 129 14.18 -3.12 2.95
C VAL A 129 14.83 -4.15 2.02
N GLY A 130 14.49 -4.06 0.73
CA GLY A 130 15.50 -4.17 -0.32
C GLY A 130 16.08 -5.54 -0.67
N THR A 131 15.49 -6.67 -0.25
CA THR A 131 15.78 -7.91 -0.96
C THR A 131 15.12 -7.84 -2.33
N ARG A 132 15.91 -7.66 -3.40
CA ARG A 132 15.63 -8.42 -4.62
C ARG A 132 15.30 -9.83 -4.14
N PRO A 133 14.09 -10.34 -4.36
CA PRO A 133 13.80 -11.69 -3.95
C PRO A 133 14.68 -12.58 -4.83
N LEU A 134 15.81 -13.05 -4.32
CA LEU A 134 16.55 -14.14 -4.93
C LEU A 134 15.76 -15.41 -4.65
N TYR A 135 14.55 -15.51 -5.22
CA TYR A 135 13.70 -16.70 -5.19
C TYR A 135 13.81 -17.43 -6.53
N ARG A 136 15.04 -17.51 -7.06
CA ARG A 136 15.33 -18.33 -8.24
C ARG A 136 14.97 -19.78 -7.91
N GLY A 137 13.83 -20.24 -8.42
CA GLY A 137 13.33 -21.62 -8.25
C GLY A 137 12.44 -21.90 -7.03
N HIS A 138 11.97 -20.90 -6.27
CA HIS A 138 11.04 -21.14 -5.15
C HIS A 138 9.58 -20.98 -5.58
N GLN A 139 8.71 -21.90 -5.14
CA GLN A 139 7.26 -21.78 -5.28
C GLN A 139 6.75 -20.59 -4.46
N LEU A 140 6.06 -19.67 -5.10
CA LEU A 140 5.54 -18.47 -4.47
C LEU A 140 4.14 -18.72 -3.90
N ASN A 141 3.94 -18.29 -2.65
CA ASN A 141 2.63 -18.24 -2.02
C ASN A 141 1.79 -17.10 -2.60
N GLY A 142 0.45 -17.15 -2.44
CA GLY A 142 -0.45 -16.11 -2.97
C GLY A 142 -0.06 -14.68 -2.58
N GLY A 143 0.40 -14.46 -1.34
CA GLY A 143 0.89 -13.16 -0.90
C GLY A 143 2.24 -12.75 -1.50
N GLN A 144 3.11 -13.70 -1.82
CA GLN A 144 4.40 -13.44 -2.49
C GLN A 144 4.20 -13.13 -3.97
N ILE A 145 3.28 -13.83 -4.65
CA ILE A 145 2.89 -13.56 -6.03
C ILE A 145 2.40 -12.13 -6.16
N TRP A 146 1.48 -11.70 -5.28
CA TRP A 146 0.96 -10.34 -5.35
C TRP A 146 2.07 -9.30 -5.05
N LYS A 147 2.90 -9.52 -4.04
CA LYS A 147 4.06 -8.64 -3.77
C LYS A 147 5.03 -8.54 -4.96
N PHE A 148 5.21 -9.62 -5.71
CA PHE A 148 6.07 -9.64 -6.89
C PHE A 148 5.46 -8.85 -8.05
N ILE A 149 4.16 -8.98 -8.31
CA ILE A 149 3.49 -8.23 -9.38
C ILE A 149 3.51 -6.72 -9.10
N ILE A 150 3.18 -6.26 -7.87
CA ILE A 150 3.28 -4.80 -7.55
C ILE A 150 4.71 -4.27 -7.63
N GLY A 151 5.69 -5.11 -7.33
CA GLY A 151 7.10 -4.74 -7.35
C GLY A 151 7.71 -4.73 -8.76
N HIS A 152 7.01 -5.26 -9.76
CA HIS A 152 7.56 -5.39 -11.10
C HIS A 152 7.57 -4.05 -11.86
N HIS A 153 8.69 -3.73 -12.51
CA HIS A 153 8.87 -2.46 -13.24
C HIS A 153 7.78 -2.21 -14.30
N LEU A 154 7.40 -3.24 -15.05
CA LEU A 154 6.31 -3.16 -16.05
C LEU A 154 4.94 -2.81 -15.45
N PHE A 155 4.68 -3.23 -14.21
CA PHE A 155 3.46 -2.86 -13.50
C PHE A 155 3.52 -1.41 -13.00
N GLN A 156 4.68 -0.97 -12.49
CA GLN A 156 4.89 0.42 -12.07
C GLN A 156 4.79 1.41 -13.23
N GLN A 157 5.11 0.98 -14.45
CA GLN A 157 4.96 1.75 -15.68
C GLN A 157 3.53 1.72 -16.27
N GLY A 158 2.60 0.97 -15.67
CA GLY A 158 1.23 0.83 -16.16
C GLY A 158 1.12 0.04 -17.48
N LEU A 159 2.15 -0.72 -17.85
CA LEU A 159 2.20 -1.51 -19.09
C LEU A 159 1.78 -2.97 -18.89
N ALA A 160 1.59 -3.39 -17.64
CA ALA A 160 1.18 -4.74 -17.30
C ALA A 160 -0.33 -4.79 -17.03
N ASP A 161 -1.03 -5.68 -17.74
CA ASP A 161 -2.44 -5.96 -17.51
C ASP A 161 -2.62 -7.06 -16.45
N VAL A 162 -3.20 -6.69 -15.31
CA VAL A 162 -3.46 -7.59 -14.17
C VAL A 162 -4.43 -8.70 -14.57
N ASP A 163 -5.43 -8.39 -15.39
CA ASP A 163 -6.41 -9.39 -15.81
C ASP A 163 -5.73 -10.44 -16.70
N MET A 164 -4.91 -10.01 -17.66
CA MET A 164 -4.11 -10.93 -18.48
C MET A 164 -3.16 -11.79 -17.63
N ILE A 165 -2.47 -11.20 -16.63
CA ILE A 165 -1.59 -11.94 -15.72
C ILE A 165 -2.38 -13.00 -14.95
N THR A 166 -3.55 -12.66 -14.40
CA THR A 166 -4.37 -13.61 -13.64
C THR A 166 -4.94 -14.72 -14.52
N HIS A 167 -5.29 -14.42 -15.78
CA HIS A 167 -5.75 -15.40 -16.75
C HIS A 167 -4.63 -16.37 -17.16
N GLU A 168 -3.43 -15.86 -17.43
CA GLU A 168 -2.27 -16.71 -17.74
C GLU A 168 -1.87 -17.59 -16.54
N LEU A 169 -1.84 -17.04 -15.32
CA LEU A 169 -1.57 -17.83 -14.12
C LEU A 169 -2.62 -18.94 -13.89
N ARG A 170 -3.90 -18.65 -14.18
CA ARG A 170 -4.97 -19.66 -14.11
C ARG A 170 -4.81 -20.74 -15.17
N ARG A 171 -4.36 -20.37 -16.37
CA ARG A 171 -4.08 -21.29 -17.48
C ARG A 171 -2.87 -22.18 -17.17
N PHE A 172 -1.82 -21.64 -16.56
CA PHE A 172 -0.68 -22.42 -16.08
C PHE A 172 -1.10 -23.46 -15.03
N ARG A 173 -1.90 -23.07 -14.03
CA ARG A 173 -2.43 -24.00 -13.02
C ARG A 173 -3.34 -25.10 -13.56
N GLN A 174 -3.96 -24.88 -14.72
CA GLN A 174 -4.80 -25.89 -15.39
C GLN A 174 -3.97 -26.87 -16.23
N ARG A 175 -2.76 -26.47 -16.64
CA ARG A 175 -1.88 -27.27 -17.50
C ARG A 175 -0.87 -28.08 -16.67
N ASP A 176 -0.40 -27.53 -15.56
CA ASP A 176 0.52 -28.19 -14.64
C ASP A 176 -0.19 -28.50 -13.31
N GLU A 177 -0.50 -29.78 -13.09
CA GLU A 177 -1.18 -30.24 -11.88
C GLU A 177 -0.24 -30.40 -10.67
N MET A 178 1.09 -30.27 -10.84
CA MET A 178 2.07 -30.76 -9.86
C MET A 178 3.13 -29.75 -9.41
N GLU A 179 3.34 -28.63 -10.10
CA GLU A 179 4.37 -27.64 -9.71
C GLU A 179 3.77 -26.28 -9.39
N GLY A 180 4.28 -25.67 -8.33
CA GLY A 180 3.87 -24.36 -7.87
C GLY A 180 4.25 -23.23 -8.82
N ILE A 181 3.60 -22.08 -8.66
CA ILE A 181 3.95 -20.88 -9.42
C ILE A 181 5.33 -20.39 -8.96
N THR A 182 6.33 -20.51 -9.82
CA THR A 182 7.68 -19.98 -9.61
C THR A 182 7.81 -18.55 -10.14
N GLU A 183 8.89 -17.88 -9.76
CA GLU A 183 9.23 -16.52 -10.22
C GLU A 183 9.35 -16.42 -11.75
N ASP A 184 9.93 -17.44 -12.39
CA ASP A 184 10.15 -17.46 -13.84
C ASP A 184 8.82 -17.48 -14.61
N ILE A 185 7.86 -18.27 -14.12
CA ILE A 185 6.50 -18.31 -14.68
C ILE A 185 5.85 -16.94 -14.52
N LEU A 186 5.97 -16.32 -13.35
CA LEU A 186 5.36 -15.02 -13.07
C LEU A 186 5.97 -13.90 -13.93
N THR A 187 7.29 -13.90 -14.08
CA THR A 187 8.01 -12.96 -14.96
C THR A 187 7.58 -13.14 -16.42
N ASN A 188 7.43 -14.39 -16.88
CA ASN A 188 6.95 -14.69 -18.23
C ASN A 188 5.50 -14.23 -18.43
N CYS A 189 4.61 -14.44 -17.45
CA CYS A 189 3.23 -13.96 -17.49
C CYS A 189 3.17 -12.43 -17.58
N ILE A 190 3.96 -11.72 -16.78
CA ILE A 190 4.00 -10.25 -16.79
C ILE A 190 4.54 -9.75 -18.13
N GLN A 191 5.61 -10.35 -18.66
CA GLN A 191 6.15 -9.98 -19.98
C GLN A 191 5.15 -10.22 -21.11
N LYS A 192 4.39 -11.33 -21.08
CA LYS A 192 3.31 -11.61 -22.05
C LYS A 192 2.13 -10.65 -21.94
N SER A 193 1.88 -10.10 -20.75
CA SER A 193 0.82 -9.11 -20.54
C SER A 193 1.17 -7.73 -21.08
N VAL A 194 2.45 -7.49 -21.43
CA VAL A 194 2.85 -6.28 -22.14
C VAL A 194 2.31 -6.35 -23.55
N MET A 195 1.13 -5.82 -23.76
CA MET A 195 0.60 -5.59 -25.09
C MET A 195 1.51 -4.58 -25.80
N PRO A 196 1.96 -4.84 -27.05
CA PRO A 196 2.45 -3.75 -27.89
C PRO A 196 1.28 -2.79 -28.03
N ARG A 197 1.50 -1.50 -27.77
CA ARG A 197 0.57 -0.46 -28.22
C ARG A 197 0.30 -0.73 -29.69
N GLN A 198 -0.90 -1.16 -30.02
CA GLN A 198 -1.40 -1.10 -31.38
C GLN A 198 -1.49 0.40 -31.68
N GLU A 199 -0.39 0.99 -32.14
CA GLU A 199 -0.43 2.23 -32.91
C GLU A 199 -1.06 1.89 -34.26
N GLY A 200 -2.38 1.69 -34.23
CA GLY A 200 -3.22 1.63 -35.41
C GLY A 200 -3.73 3.02 -35.74
N TYR A 201 -2.84 3.88 -36.24
CA TYR A 201 -3.24 4.99 -37.11
C TYR A 201 -2.79 4.63 -38.51
N SER A 202 -3.72 4.14 -39.32
CA SER A 202 -3.68 4.30 -40.78
C SER A 202 -5.10 4.34 -41.33
#